data_AF-A0A3E0WMQ4-F1
#
_entry.id   AF-A0A3E0WMQ4-F1
#
_cell.length_a   1.000
_cell.length_b   1.000
_cell.length_c   1.000
_cell.angle_alpha   90.00
_cell.angle_beta   90.00
_cell.angle_gamma   90.00
#
_symmetry.space_group_name_H-M   'P 1'
#
loop_
_entity.id
_entity.type
_entity.pdbx_description
1 polymer ?
#
loop_
_entity_poly.entity_id
_entity_poly.type
_entity_poly.pdbx_seq_one_letter_code
_entity_poly.pdbx_strand_id
1 'polypeptide(L)'
;MFKNLFKKKGSEKEQDEPLVPTPIPALVAVLLNKEREKGSPLTKSEVLEIRDNAVCMMLPLSAKQKMEESRGYPDIDPEFAWEHWQEARVQLGQGS
;
A
#
# COMPACT_ATOMS: atom_id res chain seq x y z
N MET A 1 12.50 -19.95 -34.24
CA MET A 1 11.27 -20.46 -33.60
C MET A 1 11.40 -20.28 -32.09
N PHE A 2 10.79 -19.25 -31.51
CA PHE A 2 10.71 -19.08 -30.06
C PHE A 2 9.25 -19.25 -29.65
N LYS A 3 8.86 -20.51 -29.38
CA LYS A 3 7.52 -20.85 -28.90
C LYS A 3 7.44 -20.54 -27.39
N ASN A 4 6.55 -19.61 -27.04
CA ASN A 4 5.84 -19.50 -25.76
C ASN A 4 6.67 -19.64 -24.47
N LEU A 5 7.25 -18.53 -23.99
CA LEU A 5 7.75 -18.42 -22.60
C LEU A 5 6.79 -17.68 -21.64
N PHE A 6 5.59 -17.34 -22.10
CA PHE A 6 4.55 -16.71 -21.25
C PHE A 6 3.28 -17.57 -21.22
N LYS A 7 3.40 -18.82 -20.78
CA LYS A 7 2.24 -19.55 -20.26
C LYS A 7 2.19 -19.29 -18.76
N LYS A 8 1.55 -18.18 -18.35
CA LYS A 8 1.18 -17.99 -16.94
C LYS A 8 0.22 -19.13 -16.60
N LYS A 9 0.73 -20.11 -15.85
CA LYS A 9 -0.07 -21.21 -15.32
C LYS A 9 -0.87 -20.60 -14.18
N GLY A 10 -2.01 -19.99 -14.51
CA GLY A 10 -3.01 -19.64 -13.50
C GLY A 10 -3.33 -20.94 -12.77
N SER A 11 -2.98 -21.00 -11.49
CA SER A 11 -3.44 -22.09 -10.63
C SER A 11 -4.95 -21.91 -10.46
N GLU A 12 -5.68 -23.01 -10.36
CA GLU A 12 -7.14 -23.06 -10.25
C GLU A 12 -7.72 -22.27 -9.04
N LYS A 13 -6.88 -21.59 -8.25
CA LYS A 13 -7.24 -20.70 -7.14
C LYS A 13 -7.44 -19.23 -7.53
N GLU A 14 -7.14 -18.81 -8.76
CA GLU A 14 -7.24 -17.40 -9.18
C GLU A 14 -8.66 -16.90 -9.48
N GLN A 15 -9.67 -17.78 -9.63
CA GLN A 15 -10.98 -17.36 -10.15
C GLN A 15 -11.96 -16.75 -9.11
N ASP A 16 -11.69 -16.89 -7.81
CA ASP A 16 -12.59 -16.41 -6.72
C ASP A 16 -11.88 -15.51 -5.69
N GLU A 17 -10.65 -15.09 -5.93
CA GLU A 17 -9.92 -14.26 -4.98
C GLU A 17 -10.46 -12.81 -4.97
N PRO A 18 -10.80 -12.23 -3.79
CA PRO A 18 -11.27 -10.85 -3.74
C PRO A 18 -10.20 -9.88 -4.25
N LEU A 19 -10.65 -8.96 -5.11
CA LEU A 19 -9.84 -7.82 -5.51
C LEU A 19 -9.93 -6.74 -4.44
N VAL A 20 -8.78 -6.29 -3.97
CA VAL A 20 -8.66 -5.22 -2.97
C VAL A 20 -8.03 -3.97 -3.59
N PRO A 21 -8.53 -2.77 -3.25
CA PRO A 21 -7.89 -1.53 -3.65
C PRO A 21 -6.53 -1.43 -2.98
N THR A 22 -5.47 -1.34 -3.77
CA THR A 22 -4.10 -1.27 -3.26
C THR A 22 -3.45 0.04 -3.71
N PRO A 23 -3.09 0.95 -2.80
CA PRO A 23 -2.40 2.19 -3.14
C PRO A 23 -1.06 1.93 -3.85
N ILE A 24 -0.85 2.63 -4.97
CA ILE A 24 0.39 2.62 -5.75
C ILE A 24 0.81 4.09 -6.02
N PRO A 25 1.87 4.62 -5.37
CA PRO A 25 2.75 3.96 -4.40
C PRO A 25 2.07 3.67 -3.05
N ALA A 26 2.76 2.92 -2.18
CA ALA A 26 2.27 2.54 -0.85
C ALA A 26 1.81 3.78 -0.05
N LEU A 27 0.64 3.73 0.57
CA LEU A 27 0.07 4.88 1.28
C LEU A 27 0.97 5.32 2.45
N VAL A 28 1.58 4.37 3.16
CA VAL A 28 2.55 4.67 4.23
C VAL A 28 3.76 5.46 3.71
N ALA A 29 4.24 5.15 2.50
CA ALA A 29 5.37 5.84 1.89
C ALA A 29 4.97 7.25 1.44
N VAL A 30 3.76 7.42 0.89
CA VAL A 30 3.22 8.73 0.52
C VAL A 30 3.07 9.62 1.74
N LEU A 31 2.46 9.12 2.81
CA LEU A 31 2.25 9.87 4.05
C LEU A 31 3.57 10.27 4.71
N LEU A 32 4.55 9.35 4.78
CA LEU A 32 5.88 9.66 5.29
C LEU A 32 6.56 10.75 4.48
N ASN A 33 6.50 10.67 3.15
CA ASN A 33 7.07 11.70 2.29
C ASN A 33 6.38 13.05 2.50
N LYS A 34 5.04 13.06 2.59
CA LYS A 34 4.26 14.28 2.80
C LYS A 34 4.51 14.93 4.16
N GLU A 35 4.64 14.13 5.23
CA GLU A 35 5.01 14.66 6.55
C GLU A 35 6.42 15.26 6.54
N ARG A 36 7.39 14.60 5.88
CA ARG A 36 8.75 15.12 5.71
C ARG A 36 8.79 16.41 4.90
N GLU A 37 8.04 16.48 3.80
CA GLU A 37 7.89 17.70 3.00
C GLU A 37 7.28 18.85 3.80
N LYS A 38 6.27 18.55 4.63
CA LYS A 38 5.61 19.51 5.51
C LYS A 38 6.52 19.96 6.67
N GLY A 39 7.46 19.11 7.10
CA GLY A 39 8.36 19.36 8.23
C GLY A 39 7.66 19.40 9.60
N SER A 40 6.40 18.99 9.67
CA SER A 40 5.59 18.93 10.89
C SER A 40 4.56 17.83 10.78
N PRO A 41 4.00 17.33 11.90
CA PRO A 41 3.05 16.22 11.90
C PRO A 41 1.86 16.47 10.96
N LEU A 42 1.46 15.45 10.21
CA LEU A 42 0.20 15.47 9.46
C LEU A 42 -0.99 15.44 10.43
N THR A 43 -1.99 16.27 10.15
CA THR A 43 -3.28 16.28 10.81
C THR A 43 -4.17 15.17 10.25
N LYS A 44 -5.22 14.79 10.99
CA LYS A 44 -6.19 13.80 10.51
C LYS A 44 -6.80 14.19 9.16
N SER A 45 -7.11 15.46 8.95
CA SER A 45 -7.67 15.93 7.67
C SER A 45 -6.71 15.71 6.51
N GLU A 46 -5.43 16.04 6.68
CA GLU A 46 -4.42 15.88 5.62
C GLU A 46 -4.18 14.40 5.30
N VAL A 47 -4.17 13.52 6.30
CA VAL A 47 -4.03 12.07 6.08
C VAL A 47 -5.20 11.52 5.27
N LEU A 48 -6.43 11.90 5.61
CA LEU A 48 -7.62 11.47 4.89
C LEU A 48 -7.66 12.04 3.47
N GLU A 49 -7.26 13.29 3.29
CA GLU A 49 -7.15 13.91 1.96
C GLU A 49 -6.10 13.20 1.08
N ILE A 50 -4.94 12.86 1.64
CA ILE A 50 -3.91 12.10 0.92
C ILE A 50 -4.42 10.72 0.53
N ARG A 51 -5.14 10.03 1.43
CA ARG A 51 -5.78 8.74 1.15
C ARG A 51 -6.79 8.86 0.01
N ASP A 52 -7.68 9.84 0.07
CA ASP A 52 -8.76 10.00 -0.91
C ASP A 52 -8.24 10.33 -2.31
N ASN A 53 -7.04 10.92 -2.40
CA ASN A 53 -6.35 11.21 -3.66
C ASN A 53 -5.32 10.15 -4.07
N ALA A 54 -5.17 9.05 -3.32
CA ALA A 54 -4.22 7.99 -3.65
C ALA A 54 -4.68 7.23 -4.90
N VAL A 55 -3.75 6.97 -5.82
CA VAL A 55 -4.02 6.11 -6.97
C VAL A 55 -4.03 4.66 -6.49
N CYS A 56 -5.13 3.96 -6.75
CA CYS A 56 -5.31 2.56 -6.37
C CYS A 56 -5.33 1.64 -7.59
N MET A 57 -4.68 0.48 -7.45
CA MET A 57 -4.82 -0.63 -8.37
C MET A 57 -5.61 -1.74 -7.68
N MET A 58 -6.59 -2.32 -8.38
CA MET A 58 -7.30 -3.50 -7.88
C MET A 58 -6.40 -4.72 -8.06
N LEU A 59 -5.99 -5.32 -6.95
CA LEU A 59 -5.14 -6.50 -6.94
C LEU A 59 -5.84 -7.66 -6.23
N PRO A 60 -5.64 -8.91 -6.66
CA PRO A 60 -5.99 -10.06 -5.84
C PRO A 60 -5.29 -9.96 -4.48
N LEU A 61 -5.97 -10.33 -3.39
CA LEU A 61 -5.45 -10.20 -2.02
C LEU A 61 -4.04 -10.82 -1.86
N SER A 62 -3.81 -12.00 -2.42
CA SER A 62 -2.52 -12.69 -2.39
C SER A 62 -1.42 -11.94 -3.15
N ALA A 63 -1.78 -11.21 -4.20
CA ALA A 63 -0.85 -10.37 -4.94
C ALA A 63 -0.46 -9.13 -4.13
N LYS A 64 -1.43 -8.51 -3.43
CA LYS A 64 -1.18 -7.42 -2.46
C LYS A 64 -0.24 -7.88 -1.34
N GLN A 65 -0.49 -9.04 -0.75
CA GLN A 65 0.36 -9.64 0.30
C GLN A 65 1.80 -9.87 -0.19
N LYS A 66 1.97 -10.51 -1.35
CA LYS A 66 3.31 -10.72 -1.95
C LYS A 66 4.04 -9.41 -2.23
N MET A 67 3.30 -8.37 -2.62
CA MET A 67 3.88 -7.05 -2.86
C MET A 67 4.37 -6.41 -1.55
N GLU A 68 3.61 -6.51 -0.46
CA GLU A 68 4.03 -6.05 0.87
C GLU A 68 5.23 -6.83 1.40
N GLU A 69 5.22 -8.17 1.27
CA GLU A 69 6.36 -9.03 1.61
C GLU A 69 7.62 -8.63 0.85
N SER A 70 7.51 -8.38 -0.47
CA SER A 70 8.62 -7.94 -1.30
C SER A 70 9.15 -6.54 -0.93
N ARG A 71 8.29 -5.65 -0.41
CA ARG A 71 8.69 -4.33 0.10
C ARG A 71 9.34 -4.42 1.48
N GLY A 72 9.01 -5.47 2.25
CA GLY A 72 9.49 -5.69 3.61
C GLY A 72 8.69 -4.97 4.70
N TYR A 73 7.53 -4.39 4.36
CA TYR A 73 6.64 -3.72 5.31
C TYR A 73 5.17 -3.80 4.85
N PRO A 74 4.21 -3.91 5.78
CA PRO A 74 2.79 -3.77 5.45
C PRO A 74 2.45 -2.33 5.07
N ASP A 75 1.42 -2.15 4.25
CA ASP A 75 0.89 -0.82 3.96
C ASP A 75 -0.23 -0.43 4.92
N ILE A 76 -0.66 0.84 4.86
CA ILE A 76 -1.80 1.36 5.61
C ILE A 76 -3.11 0.87 5.00
N ASP A 77 -4.01 0.45 5.88
CA ASP A 77 -5.39 0.15 5.50
C ASP A 77 -6.13 1.47 5.25
N PRO A 78 -6.65 1.73 4.03
CA PRO A 78 -7.40 2.94 3.74
C PRO A 78 -8.63 3.17 4.64
N GLU A 79 -9.26 2.11 5.15
CA GLU A 79 -10.42 2.24 6.06
C GLU A 79 -10.02 2.83 7.42
N PHE A 80 -8.80 2.52 7.88
CA PHE A 80 -8.23 2.95 9.17
C PHE A 80 -7.01 3.87 8.99
N ALA A 81 -7.02 4.67 7.93
CA ALA A 81 -5.83 5.39 7.48
C ALA A 81 -5.21 6.31 8.53
N TRP A 82 -6.05 6.97 9.35
CA TRP A 82 -5.55 7.84 10.40
C TRP A 82 -4.88 7.05 11.53
N GLU A 83 -5.57 6.03 12.03
CA GLU A 83 -5.15 5.20 13.15
C GLU A 83 -3.86 4.46 12.79
N HIS A 84 -3.82 3.79 11.63
CA HIS A 84 -2.63 3.09 11.15
C HIS A 84 -1.48 4.05 10.84
N TRP A 85 -1.76 5.27 10.35
CA TRP A 85 -0.72 6.28 10.18
C TRP A 85 -0.10 6.69 11.51
N GLN A 86 -0.89 6.92 12.57
CA GLN A 86 -0.34 7.27 13.88
C GLN A 86 0.61 6.18 14.41
N GLU A 87 0.23 4.91 14.26
CA GLU A 87 1.08 3.78 14.65
C GLU A 87 2.36 3.71 13.83
N ALA A 88 2.24 3.75 12.49
CA ALA A 88 3.38 3.71 11.58
C ALA A 88 4.32 4.89 11.81
N ARG A 89 3.79 6.09 12.02
CA ARG A 89 4.54 7.32 12.26
C ARG A 89 5.39 7.23 13.52
N VAL A 90 4.88 6.64 14.60
CA VAL A 90 5.68 6.39 15.82
C VAL A 90 6.85 5.47 15.52
N GLN A 91 6.62 4.37 14.79
CA GLN A 91 7.66 3.41 14.45
C GLN A 91 8.72 4.02 13.51
N LEU A 92 8.29 4.83 12.53
CA LEU A 92 9.15 5.49 11.55
C LEU A 92 9.91 6.70 12.14
N GLY A 93 9.36 7.33 13.17
CA GLY A 93 9.98 8.46 13.88
C GLY A 93 11.03 8.05 14.92
N GLN A 94 11.03 6.79 15.36
CA GLN A 94 12.03 6.24 16.30
C GLN A 94 13.42 6.00 15.68
N GLY A 95 13.62 6.34 14.40
CA GLY A 95 14.88 6.18 13.68
C GLY A 95 15.67 7.47 13.44
N SER A 96 15.41 8.55 14.19
CA SER A 96 16.15 9.82 14.09
C SER A 96 17.18 9.97 15.21
#